data_AF-A0A9X2Z167-F1
#
_entry.id   AF-A0A9X2Z167-F1
#
_cell.length_a   1.000
_cell.length_b   1.000
_cell.length_c   1.000
_cell.angle_alpha   90.00
_cell.angle_beta   90.00
_cell.angle_gamma   90.00
#
_symmetry.space_group_name_H-M   'P 1'
#
loop_
_entity.id
_entity.type
_entity.pdbx_description
1 polymer ?
#
loop_
_entity_poly.entity_id
_entity_poly.type
_entity_poly.pdbx_seq_one_letter_code
_entity_poly.pdbx_strand_id
1 'polypeptide(L)'
;MGRFRRQMFENYTSYSENTTNDERYNLAYKRVRRIKGFYSHLMIYIIVNIFILIPDTNQVIFGNEEFWRWENFSTTLFWGIGLAIHGLSVFGKDIFFSLNWEERKIKEYMKKEANQKWE
;
A
#
# COMPACT_ATOMS: atom_id res chain seq x y z
N MET A 1 -18.53 3.15 -37.48
CA MET A 1 -17.85 3.57 -36.24
C MET A 1 -17.08 2.46 -35.49
N GLY A 2 -16.94 1.22 -36.02
CA GLY A 2 -16.25 0.12 -35.32
C GLY A 2 -14.71 0.16 -35.30
N ARG A 3 -14.06 0.92 -36.20
CA ARG A 3 -12.59 0.94 -36.33
C ARG A 3 -11.87 1.55 -35.11
N PHE A 4 -12.45 2.60 -34.52
CA PHE A 4 -11.85 3.29 -33.38
C PHE A 4 -11.80 2.41 -32.12
N ARG A 5 -12.88 1.64 -31.87
CA ARG A 5 -12.96 0.71 -30.73
C ARG A 5 -11.92 -0.42 -30.84
N ARG A 6 -11.73 -0.92 -32.05
CA ARG A 6 -10.78 -2.00 -32.35
C ARG A 6 -9.34 -1.53 -32.17
N GLN A 7 -9.02 -0.32 -32.64
CA GLN A 7 -7.71 0.30 -32.44
C GLN A 7 -7.37 0.53 -30.98
N MET A 8 -8.31 1.02 -30.16
CA MET A 8 -8.06 1.23 -28.72
C MET A 8 -7.78 -0.10 -28.01
N PHE A 9 -8.55 -1.14 -28.32
CA PHE A 9 -8.36 -2.46 -27.73
C PHE A 9 -7.06 -3.14 -28.22
N GLU A 10 -6.75 -3.04 -29.52
CA GLU A 10 -5.51 -3.53 -30.12
C GLU A 10 -4.29 -2.79 -29.55
N ASN A 11 -4.35 -1.47 -29.37
CA ASN A 11 -3.27 -0.70 -28.73
C ASN A 11 -3.08 -1.11 -27.25
N TYR A 12 -4.16 -1.33 -26.49
CA TYR A 12 -4.06 -1.76 -25.10
C TYR A 12 -3.49 -3.19 -24.98
N THR A 13 -3.96 -4.10 -25.84
CA THR A 13 -3.50 -5.49 -25.87
C THR A 13 -2.05 -5.56 -26.32
N SER A 14 -1.69 -4.79 -27.36
CA SER A 14 -0.32 -4.65 -27.85
C SER A 14 0.62 -4.02 -26.82
N TYR A 15 0.15 -3.05 -26.02
CA TYR A 15 0.93 -2.49 -24.91
C TYR A 15 1.17 -3.50 -23.78
N SER A 16 0.12 -4.23 -23.38
CA SER A 16 0.20 -5.32 -22.40
C SER A 16 1.11 -6.46 -22.86
N GLU A 17 1.13 -6.75 -24.17
CA GLU A 17 1.89 -7.84 -24.76
C GLU A 17 3.36 -7.45 -25.05
N ASN A 18 3.60 -6.20 -25.45
CA ASN A 18 4.95 -5.65 -25.67
C ASN A 18 5.65 -5.15 -24.40
N THR A 19 5.04 -5.30 -23.22
CA THR A 19 5.74 -5.03 -21.95
C THR A 19 6.92 -6.01 -21.85
N THR A 20 8.14 -5.52 -22.02
CA THR A 20 9.33 -6.38 -22.05
C THR A 20 9.51 -7.08 -20.70
N ASN A 21 10.15 -8.26 -20.71
CA ASN A 21 10.44 -8.99 -19.47
C ASN A 21 11.19 -8.12 -18.45
N ASP A 22 12.04 -7.21 -18.92
CA ASP A 22 12.81 -6.28 -18.10
C ASP A 22 11.92 -5.26 -17.37
N GLU A 23 10.86 -4.75 -18.01
CA GLU A 23 9.91 -3.82 -17.40
C GLU A 23 9.09 -4.49 -16.29
N ARG A 24 8.57 -5.70 -16.57
CA ARG A 24 7.80 -6.49 -15.58
C ARG A 24 8.68 -6.86 -14.39
N TYR A 25 9.92 -7.25 -14.65
CA TYR A 25 10.91 -7.54 -13.62
C TYR A 25 11.23 -6.30 -12.76
N ASN A 26 11.45 -5.13 -13.38
CA ASN A 26 11.73 -3.89 -12.67
C ASN A 26 10.55 -3.43 -11.80
N LEU A 27 9.32 -3.58 -12.29
CA LEU A 27 8.10 -3.34 -11.52
C LEU A 27 8.00 -4.26 -10.30
N ALA A 28 8.24 -5.56 -10.47
CA ALA A 28 8.27 -6.53 -9.38
C ALA A 28 9.39 -6.20 -8.37
N TYR A 29 10.59 -5.86 -8.86
CA TYR A 29 11.74 -5.48 -8.03
C TYR A 29 11.45 -4.23 -7.19
N LYS A 30 10.90 -3.17 -7.78
CA LYS A 30 10.47 -1.96 -7.06
C LYS A 30 9.41 -2.27 -6.00
N ARG A 31 8.52 -3.23 -6.27
CA ARG A 31 7.52 -3.69 -5.30
C ARG A 31 8.18 -4.37 -4.10
N VAL A 32 9.05 -5.34 -4.35
CA VAL A 32 9.80 -6.05 -3.30
C VAL A 32 10.64 -5.10 -2.47
N ARG A 33 11.29 -4.11 -3.10
CA ARG A 33 12.08 -3.09 -2.38
C ARG A 33 11.21 -2.25 -1.43
N ARG A 34 10.01 -1.85 -1.84
CA ARG A 34 9.07 -1.11 -0.98
C ARG A 34 8.58 -1.97 0.19
N ILE A 35 8.25 -3.23 -0.06
CA ILE A 35 7.85 -4.19 0.97
C ILE A 35 8.98 -4.38 2.00
N LYS A 36 10.22 -4.60 1.54
CA LYS A 36 11.39 -4.71 2.43
C LYS A 36 11.60 -3.45 3.29
N GLY A 37 11.43 -2.26 2.70
CA GLY A 37 11.51 -0.99 3.42
C GLY A 37 10.47 -0.86 4.54
N PHE A 38 9.23 -1.28 4.28
CA PHE A 38 8.18 -1.32 5.28
C PHE A 38 8.51 -2.27 6.43
N TYR A 39 8.95 -3.50 6.13
CA TYR A 39 9.33 -4.48 7.16
C TYR A 39 10.47 -3.99 8.05
N SER A 40 11.43 -3.25 7.49
CA SER A 40 12.49 -2.64 8.29
C SER A 40 11.95 -1.60 9.28
N HIS A 41 11.04 -0.72 8.84
CA HIS A 41 10.38 0.24 9.73
C HIS A 41 9.50 -0.45 10.80
N LEU A 42 8.72 -1.46 10.41
CA LEU A 42 7.91 -2.26 11.33
C LEU A 42 8.78 -2.96 12.38
N MET A 43 9.92 -3.53 11.98
CA MET A 43 10.85 -4.18 12.88
C MET A 43 11.40 -3.21 13.92
N ILE A 44 11.84 -2.02 13.49
CA ILE A 44 12.33 -0.97 14.40
C ILE A 44 11.22 -0.52 15.35
N TYR A 45 9.99 -0.33 14.85
CA TYR A 45 8.83 0.00 15.67
C TYR A 45 8.57 -1.05 16.76
N ILE A 46 8.57 -2.34 16.41
CA ILE A 46 8.38 -3.43 17.37
C ILE A 46 9.50 -3.46 18.41
N ILE A 47 10.76 -3.35 17.98
CA ILE A 47 11.91 -3.34 18.89
C ILE A 47 11.80 -2.18 19.89
N VAL A 48 11.55 -0.96 19.41
CA VAL A 48 11.40 0.23 20.27
C VAL A 48 10.21 0.07 21.23
N ASN A 49 9.06 -0.42 20.75
CA ASN A 49 7.91 -0.67 21.62
C ASN A 49 8.22 -1.75 22.68
N ILE A 50 8.95 -2.80 22.33
CA ILE A 50 9.40 -3.82 23.30
C ILE A 50 10.33 -3.19 24.34
N PHE A 51 11.29 -2.35 23.94
CA PHE A 51 12.17 -1.64 24.88
C PHE A 51 11.41 -0.69 25.81
N ILE A 52 10.32 -0.07 25.35
CA ILE A 52 9.47 0.80 26.16
C ILE A 52 8.54 -0.01 27.09
N LEU A 53 8.05 -1.17 26.62
CA LEU A 53 7.12 -2.05 27.34
C LEU A 53 7.80 -3.07 28.25
N ILE A 54 9.13 -3.21 28.20
CA ILE A 54 9.94 -3.87 29.22
C ILE A 54 10.46 -2.76 30.15
N PRO A 55 9.64 -2.19 31.05
CA PRO A 55 10.23 -1.49 32.18
C PRO A 55 10.95 -2.54 33.02
N ASP A 56 12.19 -2.20 33.37
CA ASP A 56 12.87 -2.78 34.50
C ASP A 56 11.88 -2.87 35.68
N THR A 57 11.68 -4.07 36.22
CA THR A 57 10.75 -4.40 37.32
C THR A 57 11.03 -3.62 38.62
N ASN A 58 11.98 -2.66 38.59
CA ASN A 58 12.44 -1.87 39.72
C ASN A 58 11.88 -0.43 39.77
N GLN A 59 11.34 0.13 38.68
CA GLN A 59 10.80 1.52 38.68
C GLN A 59 9.31 1.64 38.98
N VAL A 60 8.58 0.52 39.05
CA VAL A 60 7.17 0.50 39.49
C VAL A 60 7.04 0.88 40.98
N ILE A 61 8.15 0.99 41.72
CA ILE A 61 8.18 1.20 43.17
C ILE A 61 8.20 2.70 43.56
N PHE A 62 8.52 3.64 42.67
CA PHE A 62 8.61 5.06 43.02
C PHE A 62 7.86 5.98 42.05
N GLY A 63 6.52 6.03 42.17
CA GLY A 63 5.72 7.17 41.67
C GLY A 63 4.61 6.80 40.68
N ASN A 64 3.44 6.43 41.24
CA ASN A 64 2.23 5.98 40.54
C ASN A 64 1.46 7.06 39.74
N GLU A 65 2.14 7.95 39.01
CA GLU A 65 1.44 9.02 38.24
C GLU A 65 1.98 9.18 36.80
N GLU A 66 3.26 8.85 36.52
CA GLU A 66 3.86 9.12 35.21
C GLU A 66 3.74 7.97 34.20
N PHE A 67 3.55 6.73 34.66
CA PHE A 67 3.45 5.55 33.78
C PHE A 67 2.18 5.56 32.92
N TRP A 68 1.11 6.20 33.41
CA TRP A 68 -0.18 6.39 32.73
C TRP A 68 -0.33 7.77 32.08
N ARG A 69 0.75 8.56 31.94
CA ARG A 69 0.68 9.81 31.17
C ARG A 69 0.33 9.46 29.72
N TRP A 70 -0.79 10.04 29.26
CA TRP A 70 -1.26 10.00 27.88
C TRP A 70 -0.14 10.24 26.87
N GLU A 71 0.89 11.01 27.23
CA GLU A 71 2.07 11.30 26.41
C GLU A 71 2.84 10.04 25.95
N ASN A 72 3.02 9.04 26.81
CA ASN A 72 3.76 7.81 26.45
C ASN A 72 2.95 6.94 25.46
N PHE A 73 1.64 6.84 25.67
CA PHE A 73 0.73 6.13 24.76
C PHE A 73 0.46 6.92 23.48
N SER A 74 0.46 8.25 23.54
CA SER A 74 0.24 9.10 22.37
C SER A 74 1.38 8.94 21.36
N THR A 75 2.62 8.82 21.84
CA THR A 75 3.80 8.66 20.96
C THR A 75 3.72 7.36 20.17
N THR A 76 3.42 6.24 20.83
CA THR A 76 3.26 4.93 20.18
C THR A 76 2.00 4.88 19.32
N LEU A 77 0.91 5.53 19.72
CA LEU A 77 -0.31 5.67 18.89
C LEU A 77 -0.07 6.46 17.62
N PHE A 78 0.54 7.64 17.68
CA PHE A 78 0.82 8.47 16.50
C PHE A 78 1.84 7.80 15.57
N TRP A 79 2.87 7.16 16.12
CA TRP A 79 3.80 6.35 15.34
C TRP A 79 3.12 5.13 14.72
N GLY A 80 2.20 4.47 15.45
CA GLY A 80 1.39 3.38 14.95
C GLY A 80 0.47 3.79 13.80
N ILE A 81 -0.13 4.98 13.87
CA ILE A 81 -0.92 5.57 12.78
C ILE A 81 -0.03 5.84 11.56
N GLY A 82 1.14 6.44 11.74
CA GLY A 82 2.11 6.67 10.67
C GLY A 82 2.54 5.36 9.99
N LEU A 83 2.78 4.31 10.78
CA LEU A 83 3.13 2.98 10.31
C LEU A 83 1.95 2.33 9.55
N ALA A 84 0.72 2.48 10.05
CA ALA A 84 -0.48 1.99 9.38
C ALA A 84 -0.68 2.67 8.02
N ILE A 85 -0.51 3.99 7.94
CA ILE A 85 -0.57 4.75 6.68
C ILE A 85 0.54 4.30 5.72
N HIS A 86 1.76 4.09 6.21
CA HIS A 86 2.87 3.60 5.38
C HIS A 86 2.58 2.18 4.86
N GLY A 87 2.01 1.31 5.69
CA GLY A 87 1.57 -0.03 5.31
C GLY A 87 0.47 0.00 4.25
N LEU A 88 -0.54 0.86 4.42
CA LEU A 88 -1.56 1.10 3.41
C LEU A 88 -0.97 1.66 2.11
N SER A 89 0.07 2.49 2.15
CA SER A 89 0.73 2.97 0.93
C SER A 89 1.52 1.88 0.21
N VAL A 90 2.08 0.91 0.95
CA VAL A 90 2.91 -0.17 0.39
C VAL A 90 2.04 -1.32 -0.12
N PHE A 91 1.04 -1.74 0.65
CA PHE A 91 0.18 -2.89 0.36
C PHE A 91 -1.21 -2.52 -0.14
N GLY A 92 -1.66 -1.28 0.01
CA GLY A 92 -3.03 -0.88 -0.35
C GLY A 92 -3.32 -1.06 -1.84
N LYS A 93 -2.31 -0.93 -2.73
CA LYS A 93 -2.47 -1.28 -4.14
C LYS A 93 -2.72 -2.77 -4.36
N ASP A 94 -2.07 -3.66 -3.61
CA ASP A 94 -2.31 -5.10 -3.69
C ASP A 94 -3.67 -5.51 -3.12
N ILE A 95 -4.07 -4.89 -2.01
CA ILE A 95 -5.28 -5.27 -1.28
C ILE A 95 -6.55 -4.68 -1.92
N PHE A 96 -6.52 -3.39 -2.29
CA PHE A 96 -7.70 -2.69 -2.81
C PHE A 96 -7.77 -2.67 -4.34
N PHE A 97 -6.63 -2.70 -5.04
CA PHE A 97 -6.54 -2.56 -6.50
C PHE A 97 -5.95 -3.82 -7.13
N SER A 98 -6.56 -4.98 -6.85
CA SER A 98 -6.24 -6.23 -7.53
C SER A 98 -6.38 -6.10 -9.05
N LEU A 99 -5.60 -6.87 -9.82
CA LEU A 99 -5.67 -6.98 -11.28
C LEU A 99 -7.11 -7.12 -11.81
N ASN A 100 -7.95 -7.85 -11.07
CA ASN A 100 -9.36 -8.04 -11.41
C ASN A 100 -10.19 -6.74 -11.34
N TRP A 101 -9.85 -5.84 -10.40
CA TRP A 101 -10.50 -4.54 -10.30
C TRP A 101 -10.11 -3.63 -11.45
N GLU A 102 -8.82 -3.60 -11.81
CA GLU A 102 -8.30 -2.78 -12.92
C GLU A 102 -8.94 -3.22 -14.24
N GLU A 103 -8.96 -4.53 -14.52
CA GLU A 103 -9.58 -5.08 -15.73
C GLU A 103 -11.07 -4.75 -15.81
N ARG A 104 -11.79 -4.86 -14.68
CA ARG A 104 -13.22 -4.50 -14.61
C ARG A 104 -13.44 -3.02 -14.90
N LYS A 105 -12.61 -2.12 -14.38
CA LYS A 105 -12.76 -0.67 -14.59
C LYS A 105 -12.46 -0.27 -16.02
N ILE A 106 -11.45 -0.86 -16.64
CA ILE A 106 -11.16 -0.64 -18.07
C ILE A 106 -12.36 -1.03 -18.93
N LYS A 107 -12.96 -2.21 -18.68
CA LYS A 107 -14.18 -2.66 -19.38
C LYS A 107 -15.35 -1.69 -19.18
N GLU A 108 -15.50 -1.12 -17.98
CA GLU A 108 -16.55 -0.14 -17.66
C GLU A 108 -16.37 1.17 -18.45
N TYR A 109 -15.16 1.74 -18.49
CA TYR A 109 -14.86 2.95 -19.26
C TYR A 109 -15.10 2.75 -20.76
N MET A 110 -14.66 1.62 -21.31
CA MET A 110 -14.88 1.27 -22.71
C MET A 110 -16.38 1.13 -23.07
N LYS A 111 -17.21 0.72 -22.11
CA LYS A 111 -18.66 0.64 -22.28
C LYS A 111 -19.34 2.01 -22.18
N LYS A 112 -18.88 2.89 -21.28
CA LYS A 112 -19.39 4.27 -21.14
C LYS A 112 -19.07 5.11 -22.37
N GLU A 113 -17.84 5.09 -22.86
CA GLU A 113 -17.47 5.78 -24.10
C GLU A 113 -18.23 5.24 -25.32
N ALA A 114 -18.57 3.94 -25.31
CA ALA A 114 -19.42 3.39 -26.34
C ALA A 114 -20.81 4.02 -26.30
N ASN A 115 -21.50 4.02 -25.15
CA ASN A 115 -22.84 4.60 -25.04
C ASN A 115 -22.87 6.11 -25.34
N GLN A 116 -21.87 6.86 -24.88
CA GLN A 116 -21.83 8.32 -25.05
C GLN A 116 -21.59 8.77 -26.51
N LYS A 117 -21.16 7.86 -27.40
CA LYS A 117 -20.97 8.13 -28.83
C LYS A 117 -22.18 7.76 -29.70
N TRP A 118 -23.16 7.06 -29.10
CA TRP A 118 -24.41 6.66 -29.77
C TRP A 118 -25.62 7.53 -29.36
N GLU A 119 -25.43 8.43 -28.40
CA GLU A 119 -26.30 9.60 -28.13
C GLU A 119 -25.76 10.82 -28.87
#